data_AF-B9K580-F1
#
_entry.id   AF-B9K580-F1
#
_cell.length_a   1.000
_cell.length_b   1.000
_cell.length_c   1.000
_cell.angle_alpha   90.00
_cell.angle_beta   90.00
_cell.angle_gamma   90.00
#
_symmetry.space_group_name_H-M   'P 1'
#
loop_
_entity.id
_entity.type
_entity.pdbx_description
1 polymer ?
#
loop_
_entity_poly.entity_id
_entity_poly.type
_entity_poly.pdbx_seq_one_letter_code
_entity_poly.pdbx_strand_id
1 'polypeptide(L)'
;MTASSSAASQSVPTFRRFSVSLRDAGTLIGLIVIMAVFAALVPGFLSERNLTNILQQSSINACLALGMTLVIISGGIDLSVGPTAAIAAVMTATLLLGGTPIPLAILAGLGVGAVCGFINGVLVAYIGLQPFIVTLGTLSTYRAIALIFTGGNPVLGIPPGFRALFNGTLIGLPIPVLIVAGVSVAAWVLLKKTPIGEYLMAVGGNEEAAYVAGVPIARTKITAYVISGGLAALASLILIGRLGAAEPILGNLWELDAIAAAAIGGASLMGGKGSIVGTILGAIILGAMRNGLTLMNVQAFYQLLATGLIILVAMMIDRATRGRE
;
A
#
# COMPACT_ATOMS: atom_id res chain seq x y z
N MET A 1 43.25 50.99 -9.91
CA MET A 1 43.21 49.81 -9.03
C MET A 1 42.14 50.04 -7.99
N THR A 2 41.02 49.30 -8.05
CA THR A 2 40.22 48.85 -6.89
C THR A 2 39.11 47.95 -7.45
N ALA A 3 39.37 46.65 -7.47
CA ALA A 3 38.40 45.63 -7.79
C ALA A 3 37.45 45.46 -6.59
N SER A 4 36.14 45.63 -6.80
CA SER A 4 35.10 45.24 -5.85
C SER A 4 34.77 43.77 -6.05
N SER A 5 35.34 42.91 -5.21
CA SER A 5 34.99 41.49 -5.15
C SER A 5 33.61 41.33 -4.51
N SER A 6 32.61 40.90 -5.28
CA SER A 6 31.35 40.41 -4.74
C SER A 6 31.59 39.05 -4.06
N ALA A 7 31.49 39.02 -2.74
CA ALA A 7 31.54 37.79 -1.98
C ALA A 7 30.25 36.99 -2.24
N ALA A 8 30.34 35.96 -3.07
CA ALA A 8 29.29 34.97 -3.24
C ALA A 8 29.08 34.23 -1.90
N SER A 9 27.90 34.39 -1.30
CA SER A 9 27.47 33.64 -0.13
C SER A 9 27.28 32.16 -0.51
N GLN A 10 28.28 31.33 -0.23
CA GLN A 10 28.17 29.89 -0.36
C GLN A 10 27.22 29.36 0.72
N SER A 11 26.03 28.91 0.32
CA SER A 11 25.09 28.22 1.21
C SER A 11 25.64 26.84 1.55
N VAL A 12 26.07 26.66 2.80
CA VAL A 12 26.48 25.37 3.36
C VAL A 12 25.33 24.35 3.21
N PRO A 13 25.55 23.13 2.72
CA PRO A 13 24.51 22.11 2.64
C PRO A 13 24.17 21.63 4.06
N THR A 14 23.10 22.17 4.64
CA THR A 14 22.53 21.67 5.89
C THR A 14 22.04 20.23 5.70
N PHE A 15 22.72 19.29 6.35
CA PHE A 15 22.22 17.93 6.57
C PHE A 15 20.89 18.04 7.33
N ARG A 16 19.76 17.89 6.61
CA ARG A 16 18.43 17.79 7.23
C ARG A 16 18.40 16.53 8.12
N ARG A 17 18.40 16.75 9.43
CA ARG A 17 18.07 15.72 10.44
C ARG A 17 16.76 15.03 10.07
N PHE A 18 16.63 13.75 10.38
CA PHE A 18 15.35 13.03 10.39
C PHE A 18 14.40 13.76 11.35
N SER A 19 13.63 14.74 10.85
CA SER A 19 12.56 15.37 11.60
C SER A 19 11.31 14.53 11.41
N VAL A 20 10.87 13.86 12.46
CA VAL A 20 9.53 13.26 12.52
C VAL A 20 8.53 14.39 12.32
N SER A 21 7.70 14.32 11.28
CA SER A 21 6.66 15.32 11.05
C SER A 21 5.66 15.28 12.21
N LEU A 22 5.06 16.42 12.61
CA LEU A 22 4.00 16.43 13.63
C LEU A 22 2.88 15.42 13.32
N ARG A 23 2.62 15.14 12.04
CA ARG A 23 1.65 14.13 11.59
C ARG A 23 2.10 12.70 11.90
N ASP A 24 3.38 12.38 11.68
CA ASP A 24 3.94 11.06 12.00
C ASP A 24 3.96 10.82 13.51
N ALA A 25 4.11 11.88 14.32
CA ALA A 25 3.99 11.80 15.77
C ALA A 25 2.54 11.50 16.21
N GLY A 26 1.54 12.10 15.56
CA GLY A 26 0.12 11.83 15.82
C GLY A 26 -0.28 10.38 15.54
N THR A 27 0.21 9.81 14.43
CA THR A 27 -0.05 8.40 14.08
C THR A 27 0.66 7.44 15.02
N LEU A 28 1.88 7.76 15.45
CA LEU A 28 2.59 6.98 16.47
C LEU A 28 1.86 6.98 17.81
N ILE A 29 1.32 8.13 18.24
CA ILE A 29 0.49 8.21 19.45
C ILE A 29 -0.76 7.33 19.29
N GLY A 30 -1.42 7.38 18.14
CA GLY A 30 -2.56 6.50 17.84
C GLY A 30 -2.21 5.02 17.94
N LEU A 31 -1.03 4.62 17.43
CA LEU A 31 -0.52 3.26 17.57
C LEU A 31 -0.25 2.88 19.03
N ILE A 32 0.35 3.76 19.83
CA ILE A 32 0.60 3.49 21.24
C ILE A 32 -0.72 3.31 22.00
N VAL A 33 -1.70 4.18 21.73
CA VAL A 33 -3.03 4.13 22.37
C VAL A 33 -3.74 2.83 22.02
N ILE A 34 -3.80 2.43 20.74
CA ILE A 34 -4.51 1.21 20.35
C ILE A 34 -3.83 -0.04 20.92
N MET A 35 -2.49 -0.08 20.95
CA MET A 35 -1.73 -1.17 21.56
C MET A 35 -1.99 -1.25 23.06
N ALA A 36 -2.03 -0.12 23.77
CA ALA A 36 -2.31 -0.07 25.20
C ALA A 36 -3.73 -0.53 25.53
N VAL A 37 -4.73 -0.10 24.74
CA VAL A 37 -6.13 -0.49 24.92
C VAL A 37 -6.28 -2.01 24.77
N PHE A 38 -5.79 -2.61 23.69
CA PHE A 38 -5.91 -4.07 23.52
C PHE A 38 -5.03 -4.86 24.49
N ALA A 39 -3.88 -4.33 24.90
CA ALA A 39 -3.08 -4.95 25.95
C ALA A 39 -3.83 -5.03 27.29
N ALA A 40 -4.65 -4.03 27.61
CA ALA A 40 -5.48 -4.02 28.82
C ALA A 40 -6.72 -4.91 28.70
N LEU A 41 -7.33 -4.99 27.52
CA LEU A 41 -8.58 -5.74 27.29
C LEU A 41 -8.37 -7.23 27.02
N VAL A 42 -7.23 -7.61 26.44
CA VAL A 42 -7.00 -8.96 25.93
C VAL A 42 -5.73 -9.56 26.58
N PRO A 43 -5.88 -10.53 27.51
CA PRO A 43 -4.75 -11.26 28.07
C PRO A 43 -3.91 -11.92 26.97
N GLY A 44 -2.60 -11.70 27.00
CA GLY A 44 -1.68 -12.25 26.01
C GLY A 44 -1.66 -11.51 24.65
N PHE A 45 -2.32 -10.36 24.54
CA PHE A 45 -2.25 -9.52 23.32
C PHE A 45 -0.80 -9.14 22.95
N LEU A 46 0.02 -8.83 23.95
CA LEU A 46 1.45 -8.53 23.77
C LEU A 46 2.35 -9.78 23.78
N SER A 47 1.78 -10.98 23.70
CA SER A 47 2.59 -12.20 23.56
C SER A 47 3.39 -12.17 22.26
N GLU A 48 4.59 -12.73 22.27
CA GLU A 48 5.47 -12.80 21.09
C GLU A 48 4.76 -13.40 19.87
N ARG A 49 4.01 -14.48 20.08
CA ARG A 49 3.20 -15.12 19.05
C ARG A 49 2.18 -14.16 18.43
N ASN A 50 1.48 -13.39 19.27
CA ASN A 50 0.47 -12.47 18.76
C ASN A 50 1.08 -11.24 18.07
N LEU A 51 2.16 -10.68 18.62
CA LEU A 51 2.91 -9.60 17.97
C LEU A 51 3.43 -10.03 16.60
N THR A 52 3.94 -11.25 16.49
CA THR A 52 4.38 -11.84 15.22
C THR A 52 3.22 -12.01 14.24
N ASN A 53 2.02 -12.37 14.72
CA ASN A 53 0.81 -12.44 13.88
C ASN A 53 0.35 -11.06 13.40
N ILE A 54 0.35 -10.05 14.29
CA ILE A 54 0.03 -8.66 13.94
C ILE A 54 0.98 -8.18 12.86
N LEU A 55 2.30 -8.32 13.05
CA LEU A 55 3.30 -7.88 12.07
C LEU A 55 3.13 -8.57 10.72
N GLN A 56 2.88 -9.88 10.68
CA GLN A 56 2.65 -10.60 9.42
C GLN A 56 1.38 -10.15 8.69
N GLN A 57 0.28 -9.91 9.41
CA GLN A 57 -0.97 -9.42 8.80
C GLN A 57 -0.82 -7.97 8.33
N SER A 58 -0.23 -7.13 9.18
CA SER A 58 0.08 -5.73 8.85
C SER A 58 1.04 -5.61 7.68
N SER A 59 1.94 -6.56 7.46
CA SER A 59 2.85 -6.55 6.30
C SER A 59 2.08 -6.59 4.97
N ILE A 60 1.09 -7.48 4.86
CA ILE A 60 0.25 -7.60 3.65
C ILE A 60 -0.50 -6.29 3.40
N ASN A 61 -1.15 -5.76 4.45
CA ASN A 61 -1.88 -4.50 4.37
C ASN A 61 -0.97 -3.30 4.08
N ALA A 62 0.23 -3.26 4.67
CA ALA A 62 1.21 -2.22 4.44
C ALA A 62 1.70 -2.23 3.00
N CYS A 63 1.94 -3.41 2.42
CA CYS A 63 2.34 -3.53 1.01
C CYS A 63 1.31 -2.86 0.08
N LEU A 64 0.02 -3.15 0.28
CA LEU A 64 -1.08 -2.53 -0.47
C LEU A 64 -1.20 -1.03 -0.18
N ALA A 65 -1.14 -0.64 1.09
CA ALA A 65 -1.27 0.73 1.53
C ALA A 65 -0.16 1.62 1.00
N LEU A 66 1.07 1.11 0.84
CA LEU A 66 2.18 1.85 0.21
C LEU A 66 1.87 2.18 -1.25
N GLY A 67 1.37 1.21 -2.02
CA GLY A 67 0.93 1.43 -3.41
C GLY A 67 -0.20 2.44 -3.49
N MET A 68 -1.21 2.24 -2.64
CA MET A 68 -2.35 3.14 -2.52
C MET A 68 -1.93 4.56 -2.12
N THR A 69 -0.93 4.70 -1.24
CA THR A 69 -0.40 6.00 -0.83
C THR A 69 0.18 6.77 -2.01
N LEU A 70 0.92 6.11 -2.92
CA LEU A 70 1.47 6.77 -4.10
C LEU A 70 0.37 7.23 -5.06
N VAL A 71 -0.66 6.40 -5.24
CA VAL A 71 -1.84 6.75 -6.06
C VAL A 71 -2.61 7.92 -5.45
N ILE A 72 -2.87 7.88 -4.14
CA ILE A 72 -3.55 8.95 -3.40
C ILE A 72 -2.76 10.26 -3.52
N ILE A 73 -1.45 10.24 -3.27
CA ILE A 73 -0.61 11.44 -3.38
C ILE A 73 -0.67 12.03 -4.79
N SER A 74 -0.80 11.21 -5.83
CA SER A 74 -0.95 11.66 -7.23
C SER A 74 -2.34 12.21 -7.58
N GLY A 75 -3.30 12.20 -6.65
CA GLY A 75 -4.68 12.67 -6.85
C GLY A 75 -5.65 11.59 -7.36
N GLY A 76 -5.28 10.31 -7.28
CA GLY A 76 -6.11 9.19 -7.69
C GLY A 76 -6.59 8.32 -6.53
N ILE A 77 -7.49 7.38 -6.82
CA ILE A 77 -7.83 6.26 -5.94
C ILE A 77 -7.80 4.98 -6.79
N ASP A 78 -7.29 3.87 -6.25
CA ASP A 78 -7.21 2.56 -6.90
C ASP A 78 -8.01 1.53 -6.11
N LEU A 79 -9.29 1.39 -6.48
CA LEU A 79 -10.18 0.40 -5.88
C LEU A 79 -9.91 -1.02 -6.38
N SER A 80 -9.08 -1.19 -7.42
CA SER A 80 -8.88 -2.48 -8.08
C SER A 80 -7.79 -3.35 -7.45
N VAL A 81 -7.06 -2.85 -6.44
CA VAL A 81 -5.90 -3.53 -5.83
C VAL A 81 -6.22 -4.93 -5.31
N GLY A 82 -7.41 -5.14 -4.74
CA GLY A 82 -7.87 -6.46 -4.28
C GLY A 82 -8.00 -7.47 -5.43
N PRO A 83 -8.84 -7.19 -6.44
CA PRO A 83 -8.93 -8.02 -7.64
C PRO A 83 -7.62 -8.17 -8.42
N THR A 84 -6.77 -7.14 -8.49
CA THR A 84 -5.44 -7.24 -9.10
C THR A 84 -4.56 -8.26 -8.35
N ALA A 85 -4.56 -8.21 -7.02
CA ALA A 85 -3.91 -9.21 -6.18
C ALA A 85 -4.44 -10.63 -6.47
N ALA A 86 -5.76 -10.79 -6.67
CA ALA A 86 -6.38 -12.07 -6.99
C ALA A 86 -5.93 -12.65 -8.34
N ILE A 87 -5.93 -11.87 -9.42
CA ILE A 87 -5.43 -12.36 -10.74
C ILE A 87 -3.95 -12.73 -10.63
N ALA A 88 -3.12 -11.89 -10.00
CA ALA A 88 -1.70 -12.17 -9.82
C ALA A 88 -1.46 -13.47 -9.03
N ALA A 89 -2.26 -13.70 -7.98
CA ALA A 89 -2.20 -14.91 -7.17
C ALA A 89 -2.62 -16.16 -7.96
N VAL A 90 -3.75 -16.09 -8.66
CA VAL A 90 -4.28 -17.18 -9.48
C VAL A 90 -3.29 -17.54 -10.58
N MET A 91 -2.80 -16.55 -11.34
CA MET A 91 -1.82 -16.79 -12.42
C MET A 91 -0.55 -17.44 -11.88
N THR A 92 -0.02 -16.94 -10.76
CA THR A 92 1.18 -17.51 -10.14
C THR A 92 0.96 -18.95 -9.69
N ALA A 93 -0.16 -19.22 -9.01
CA ALA A 93 -0.50 -20.56 -8.55
C ALA A 93 -0.66 -21.54 -9.72
N THR A 94 -1.34 -21.14 -10.80
CA THR A 94 -1.50 -21.96 -12.00
C THR A 94 -0.16 -22.26 -12.67
N LEU A 95 0.73 -21.28 -12.79
CA LEU A 95 2.06 -21.49 -13.37
C LEU A 95 2.91 -22.46 -12.52
N LEU A 96 2.87 -22.32 -11.20
CA LEU A 96 3.58 -23.20 -10.27
C LEU A 96 3.09 -24.65 -10.39
N LEU A 97 1.78 -24.87 -10.48
CA LEU A 97 1.18 -26.19 -10.67
C LEU A 97 1.47 -26.77 -12.06
N GLY A 98 1.59 -25.92 -13.07
CA GLY A 98 2.05 -26.30 -14.41
C GLY A 98 3.54 -26.65 -14.49
N GLY A 99 4.28 -26.62 -13.38
CA GLY A 99 5.70 -26.95 -13.34
C GLY A 99 6.63 -25.79 -13.72
N THR A 100 6.10 -24.57 -13.86
CA THR A 100 6.93 -23.39 -14.14
C THR A 100 7.90 -23.15 -12.98
N PRO A 101 9.20 -22.89 -13.24
CA PRO A 101 10.15 -22.56 -12.19
C PRO A 101 9.68 -21.41 -11.30
N ILE A 102 9.86 -21.54 -9.99
CA ILE A 102 9.39 -20.58 -8.98
C ILE A 102 9.75 -19.11 -9.31
N PRO A 103 10.99 -18.77 -9.71
CA PRO A 103 11.32 -17.39 -10.03
C PRO A 103 10.51 -16.82 -11.20
N LEU A 104 10.25 -17.64 -12.23
CA LEU A 104 9.48 -17.22 -13.40
C LEU A 104 8.00 -17.04 -13.05
N ALA A 105 7.44 -17.92 -12.20
CA ALA A 105 6.07 -17.77 -11.72
C ALA A 105 5.89 -16.50 -10.87
N ILE A 106 6.87 -16.17 -10.01
CA ILE A 106 6.89 -14.91 -9.24
C ILE A 106 6.93 -13.70 -10.18
N LEU A 107 7.83 -13.70 -11.16
CA LEU A 107 7.96 -12.59 -12.12
C LEU A 107 6.68 -12.43 -12.96
N ALA A 108 6.04 -13.53 -13.37
CA ALA A 108 4.77 -13.49 -14.07
C ALA A 108 3.65 -12.89 -13.21
N GLY A 109 3.54 -13.29 -11.93
CA GLY A 109 2.59 -12.71 -10.99
C GLY A 109 2.77 -11.21 -10.79
N LEU A 110 4.01 -10.77 -10.54
CA LEU A 110 4.36 -9.35 -10.44
C LEU A 110 4.06 -8.60 -11.75
N GLY A 111 4.36 -9.23 -12.89
CA GLY A 111 4.06 -8.69 -14.22
C GLY A 111 2.57 -8.48 -14.45
N VAL A 112 1.72 -9.44 -14.06
CA VAL A 112 0.25 -9.28 -14.11
C VAL A 112 -0.20 -8.08 -13.30
N GLY A 113 0.30 -7.94 -12.07
CA GLY A 113 -0.01 -6.78 -11.22
C GLY A 113 0.40 -5.46 -11.88
N ALA A 114 1.62 -5.40 -12.42
CA ALA A 114 2.13 -4.24 -13.13
C ALA A 114 1.31 -3.90 -14.39
N VAL A 115 0.86 -4.91 -15.15
CA VAL A 115 0.01 -4.73 -16.34
C VAL A 115 -1.37 -4.20 -15.96
N CYS A 116 -2.01 -4.74 -14.92
CA CYS A 116 -3.28 -4.20 -14.40
C CYS A 116 -3.13 -2.73 -13.99
N GLY A 117 -2.06 -2.42 -13.23
CA GLY A 117 -1.73 -1.06 -12.86
C GLY A 117 -1.47 -0.15 -14.07
N PHE A 118 -0.77 -0.66 -15.08
CA PHE A 118 -0.52 0.07 -16.32
C PHE A 118 -1.82 0.40 -17.06
N ILE A 119 -2.74 -0.56 -17.18
CA ILE A 119 -4.05 -0.34 -17.82
C ILE A 119 -4.80 0.79 -17.11
N ASN A 120 -4.92 0.72 -15.78
CA ASN A 120 -5.56 1.79 -14.99
C ASN A 120 -4.86 3.13 -15.19
N GLY A 121 -3.54 3.13 -15.11
CA GLY A 121 -2.71 4.31 -15.31
C GLY A 121 -2.95 4.96 -16.67
N VAL A 122 -3.01 4.18 -17.75
CA VAL A 122 -3.23 4.69 -19.11
C VAL A 122 -4.64 5.26 -19.26
N LEU A 123 -5.66 4.55 -18.76
CA LEU A 123 -7.05 5.02 -18.81
C LEU A 123 -7.23 6.35 -18.04
N VAL A 124 -6.57 6.49 -16.90
CA VAL A 124 -6.61 7.72 -16.11
C VAL A 124 -5.80 8.83 -16.77
N ALA A 125 -4.58 8.53 -17.20
CA ALA A 125 -3.60 9.56 -17.51
C ALA A 125 -3.57 10.00 -18.98
N TYR A 126 -3.95 9.12 -19.92
CA TYR A 126 -4.03 9.45 -21.35
C TYR A 126 -5.46 9.67 -21.83
N ILE A 127 -6.40 8.83 -21.40
CA ILE A 127 -7.81 8.98 -21.80
C ILE A 127 -8.50 10.07 -20.97
N GLY A 128 -7.96 10.41 -19.80
CA GLY A 128 -8.51 11.46 -18.93
C GLY A 128 -9.78 11.03 -18.19
N LEU A 129 -9.98 9.72 -18.03
CA LEU A 129 -11.09 9.20 -17.23
C LEU A 129 -10.84 9.42 -15.74
N GLN A 130 -11.91 9.66 -14.98
CA GLN A 130 -11.82 9.85 -13.53
C GLN A 130 -11.27 8.57 -12.85
N PRO A 131 -10.22 8.67 -12.01
CA PRO A 131 -9.62 7.55 -11.27
C PRO A 131 -10.59 6.57 -10.63
N PHE A 132 -11.60 7.10 -9.96
CA PHE A 132 -12.61 6.31 -9.28
C PHE A 132 -13.44 5.46 -10.25
N ILE A 133 -13.86 6.03 -11.38
CA ILE A 133 -14.68 5.33 -12.39
C ILE A 133 -13.87 4.21 -13.03
N VAL A 134 -12.62 4.50 -13.42
CA VAL A 134 -11.72 3.50 -14.01
C VAL A 134 -11.54 2.33 -13.06
N THR A 135 -11.14 2.63 -11.82
CA THR A 135 -10.71 1.58 -10.88
C THR A 135 -11.88 0.80 -10.30
N LEU A 136 -13.06 1.41 -10.16
CA LEU A 136 -14.30 0.72 -9.84
C LEU A 136 -14.74 -0.22 -10.98
N GLY A 137 -14.60 0.23 -12.23
CA GLY A 137 -14.85 -0.60 -13.42
C GLY A 137 -13.91 -1.79 -13.46
N THR A 138 -12.60 -1.55 -13.34
CA THR A 138 -11.59 -2.61 -13.35
C THR A 138 -11.63 -3.50 -12.12
N LEU A 139 -12.13 -3.04 -10.97
CA LEU A 139 -12.37 -3.90 -9.80
C LEU A 139 -13.27 -5.07 -10.21
N SER A 140 -14.42 -4.78 -10.81
CA SER A 140 -15.37 -5.80 -11.27
C SER A 140 -14.80 -6.63 -12.42
N THR A 141 -14.16 -5.99 -13.42
CA THR A 141 -13.56 -6.69 -14.56
C THR A 141 -12.47 -7.66 -14.12
N TYR A 142 -11.53 -7.22 -13.29
CA TYR A 142 -10.43 -8.05 -12.83
C TYR A 142 -10.91 -9.18 -11.93
N ARG A 143 -11.90 -8.91 -11.07
CA ARG A 143 -12.53 -9.93 -10.24
C ARG A 143 -13.20 -10.99 -11.11
N ALA A 144 -13.94 -10.57 -12.14
CA ALA A 144 -14.58 -11.48 -13.07
C ALA A 144 -13.56 -12.32 -13.85
N ILE A 145 -12.45 -11.73 -14.31
CA ILE A 145 -11.37 -12.48 -14.99
C ILE A 145 -10.83 -13.58 -14.08
N ALA A 146 -10.52 -13.28 -12.82
CA ALA A 146 -10.03 -14.29 -11.86
C ALA A 146 -11.04 -15.42 -11.64
N LEU A 147 -12.33 -15.07 -11.51
CA LEU A 147 -13.42 -16.04 -11.32
C LEU A 147 -13.63 -16.91 -12.57
N ILE A 148 -13.68 -16.31 -13.76
CA ILE A 148 -13.89 -17.03 -15.03
C ILE A 148 -12.72 -17.99 -15.28
N PHE A 149 -11.48 -17.53 -15.07
CA PHE A 149 -10.28 -18.33 -15.29
C PHE A 149 -10.23 -19.57 -14.39
N THR A 150 -10.75 -19.46 -13.17
CA THR A 150 -10.74 -20.55 -12.18
C THR A 150 -12.04 -21.36 -12.11
N GLY A 151 -13.06 -20.95 -12.87
CA GLY A 151 -14.43 -21.46 -12.69
C GLY A 151 -14.99 -21.18 -11.28
N GLY A 152 -14.47 -20.16 -10.59
CA GLY A 152 -14.84 -19.78 -9.22
C GLY A 152 -14.16 -20.60 -8.12
N ASN A 153 -13.30 -21.57 -8.46
CA ASN A 153 -12.68 -22.46 -7.48
C ASN A 153 -11.27 -21.98 -7.06
N PRO A 154 -10.84 -22.25 -5.82
CA PRO A 154 -9.45 -22.00 -5.44
C PRO A 154 -8.46 -22.88 -6.20
N VAL A 155 -7.31 -22.30 -6.52
CA VAL A 155 -6.15 -23.03 -7.02
C VAL A 155 -5.34 -23.54 -5.82
N LEU A 156 -5.44 -24.84 -5.55
CA LEU A 156 -4.83 -25.51 -4.40
C LEU A 156 -3.49 -26.18 -4.75
N GLY A 157 -2.69 -26.51 -3.73
CA GLY A 157 -1.49 -27.34 -3.91
C GLY A 157 -0.22 -26.55 -4.24
N ILE A 158 -0.12 -25.31 -3.74
CA ILE A 158 1.07 -24.48 -3.98
C ILE A 158 2.33 -25.19 -3.45
N PRO A 159 3.38 -25.36 -4.29
CA PRO A 159 4.56 -26.15 -3.95
C PRO A 159 5.26 -25.71 -2.66
N PRO A 160 5.76 -26.64 -1.82
CA PRO A 160 6.47 -26.30 -0.58
C PRO A 160 7.66 -25.37 -0.78
N GLY A 161 8.38 -25.51 -1.91
CA GLY A 161 9.50 -24.62 -2.23
C GLY A 161 9.11 -23.16 -2.38
N PHE A 162 7.95 -22.87 -2.98
CA PHE A 162 7.40 -21.51 -3.04
C PHE A 162 6.96 -21.05 -1.66
N ARG A 163 6.25 -21.90 -0.91
CA ARG A 163 5.76 -21.57 0.44
C ARG A 163 6.89 -21.26 1.41
N ALA A 164 8.03 -21.94 1.30
CA ALA A 164 9.20 -21.72 2.13
C ALA A 164 9.79 -20.30 1.97
N LEU A 165 9.64 -19.68 0.80
CA LEU A 165 10.08 -18.30 0.56
C LEU A 165 9.29 -17.27 1.38
N PHE A 166 8.07 -17.59 1.83
CA PHE A 166 7.19 -16.65 2.51
C PHE A 166 6.82 -17.06 3.95
N ASN A 167 6.90 -18.34 4.30
CA ASN A 167 6.54 -18.85 5.64
C ASN A 167 7.71 -18.93 6.63
N GLY A 168 8.94 -18.72 6.16
CA GLY A 168 10.11 -18.81 7.02
C GLY A 168 10.23 -17.64 8.00
N THR A 169 11.14 -17.83 8.96
CA THR A 169 11.70 -16.75 9.76
C THR A 169 13.17 -16.57 9.37
N LEU A 170 13.61 -15.32 9.36
CA LEU A 170 15.01 -14.95 9.13
C LEU A 170 15.35 -13.92 10.21
N ILE A 171 16.52 -14.06 10.86
CA ILE A 171 16.96 -13.18 11.95
C ILE A 171 15.93 -12.99 13.08
N GLY A 172 15.10 -14.00 13.35
CA GLY A 172 14.03 -13.95 14.35
C GLY A 172 12.76 -13.20 13.92
N LEU A 173 12.70 -12.70 12.67
CA LEU A 173 11.55 -12.01 12.11
C LEU A 173 10.91 -12.83 10.97
N PRO A 174 9.58 -12.79 10.81
CA PRO A 174 8.91 -13.41 9.66
C PRO A 174 9.38 -12.79 8.34
N ILE A 175 9.63 -13.62 7.33
CA ILE A 175 10.05 -13.15 6.01
C ILE A 175 9.09 -12.09 5.40
N PRO A 176 7.74 -12.19 5.55
CA PRO A 176 6.83 -11.15 5.05
C PRO A 176 7.14 -9.75 5.59
N VAL A 177 7.55 -9.66 6.85
CA VAL A 177 7.92 -8.40 7.50
C VAL A 177 9.18 -7.82 6.86
N LEU A 178 10.17 -8.67 6.57
CA LEU A 178 11.43 -8.26 5.94
C LEU A 178 11.23 -7.82 4.48
N ILE A 179 10.42 -8.54 3.72
CA ILE A 179 10.07 -8.16 2.34
C ILE A 179 9.42 -6.77 2.35
N VAL A 180 8.42 -6.57 3.22
CA VAL A 180 7.68 -5.31 3.27
C VAL A 180 8.53 -4.19 3.86
N ALA A 181 9.46 -4.46 4.78
CA ALA A 181 10.45 -3.50 5.23
C ALA A 181 11.34 -3.03 4.07
N GLY A 182 11.83 -3.95 3.23
CA GLY A 182 12.61 -3.62 2.03
C GLY A 182 11.82 -2.76 1.04
N VAL A 183 10.57 -3.15 0.77
CA VAL A 183 9.64 -2.38 -0.08
C VAL A 183 9.35 -1.00 0.51
N SER A 184 9.17 -0.91 1.83
CA SER A 184 8.95 0.34 2.54
C SER A 184 10.12 1.30 2.39
N VAL A 185 11.35 0.79 2.51
CA VAL A 185 12.57 1.57 2.26
C VAL A 185 12.62 2.02 0.80
N ALA A 186 12.34 1.14 -0.16
CA ALA A 186 12.30 1.50 -1.58
C ALA A 186 11.25 2.58 -1.88
N ALA A 187 10.04 2.45 -1.33
CA ALA A 187 8.96 3.43 -1.47
C ALA A 187 9.32 4.77 -0.80
N TRP A 188 9.99 4.75 0.36
CA TRP A 188 10.48 5.95 1.03
C TRP A 188 11.56 6.66 0.21
N VAL A 189 12.53 5.92 -0.32
CA VAL A 189 13.56 6.47 -1.22
C VAL A 189 12.90 7.05 -2.46
N LEU A 190 11.97 6.34 -3.09
CA LEU A 190 11.21 6.84 -4.24
C LEU A 190 10.51 8.16 -3.91
N LEU A 191 9.79 8.23 -2.79
CA LEU A 191 9.02 9.43 -2.43
C LEU A 191 9.90 10.61 -2.00
N LYS A 192 11.01 10.39 -1.30
CA LYS A 192 11.83 11.46 -0.67
C LYS A 192 13.13 11.80 -1.39
N LYS A 193 13.62 10.90 -2.23
CA LYS A 193 14.98 10.98 -2.82
C LYS A 193 14.97 10.89 -4.34
N THR A 194 13.82 10.77 -4.99
CA THR A 194 13.73 10.73 -6.46
C THR A 194 12.78 11.79 -7.02
N PRO A 195 12.97 12.24 -8.27
CA PRO A 195 12.05 13.18 -8.92
C PRO A 195 10.61 12.67 -9.02
N ILE A 196 10.42 11.35 -9.11
CA ILE A 196 9.08 10.74 -9.18
C ILE A 196 8.26 11.13 -7.96
N GLY A 197 8.86 11.12 -6.75
CA GLY A 197 8.16 11.51 -5.53
C GLY A 197 7.69 12.97 -5.55
N GLU A 198 8.54 13.88 -6.03
CA GLU A 198 8.22 15.29 -6.19
C GLU A 198 7.13 15.52 -7.24
N TYR A 199 7.21 14.82 -8.37
CA TYR A 199 6.18 14.85 -9.40
C TYR A 199 4.84 14.34 -8.89
N LEU A 200 4.80 13.24 -8.14
CA LEU A 200 3.57 12.72 -7.55
C LEU A 200 2.90 13.76 -6.65
N MET A 201 3.67 14.41 -5.76
CA MET A 201 3.15 15.46 -4.88
C MET A 201 2.71 16.72 -5.66
N ALA A 202 3.45 17.12 -6.68
CA ALA A 202 3.11 18.27 -7.51
C ALA A 202 1.79 18.02 -8.28
N VAL A 203 1.67 16.87 -8.94
CA VAL A 203 0.48 16.48 -9.73
C VAL A 203 -0.76 16.43 -8.84
N GLY A 204 -0.69 15.77 -7.68
CA GLY A 204 -1.86 15.70 -6.80
C GLY A 204 -2.16 16.98 -6.02
N GLY A 205 -1.19 17.90 -5.90
CA GLY A 205 -1.40 19.20 -5.27
C GLY A 205 -2.14 20.17 -6.20
N ASN A 206 -1.64 20.30 -7.43
CA ASN A 206 -2.26 21.07 -8.50
C ASN A 206 -1.72 20.60 -9.87
N GLU A 207 -2.54 19.83 -10.59
CA GLU A 207 -2.18 19.24 -11.88
C GLU A 207 -1.88 20.28 -12.96
N GLU A 208 -2.64 21.39 -13.01
CA GLU A 208 -2.43 22.47 -13.98
C GLU A 208 -1.11 23.19 -13.72
N ALA A 209 -0.81 23.51 -12.47
CA ALA A 209 0.46 24.13 -12.09
C ALA A 209 1.65 23.21 -12.36
N ALA A 210 1.50 21.90 -12.08
CA ALA A 210 2.52 20.91 -12.37
C ALA A 210 2.77 20.80 -13.89
N TYR A 211 1.73 20.89 -14.71
CA TYR A 211 1.85 20.87 -16.17
C TYR A 211 2.62 22.09 -16.68
N VAL A 212 2.30 23.29 -16.20
CA VAL A 212 3.02 24.53 -16.54
C VAL A 212 4.48 24.48 -16.08
N ALA A 213 4.77 23.80 -14.97
CA ALA A 213 6.12 23.57 -14.45
C ALA A 213 6.90 22.47 -15.21
N GLY A 214 6.33 21.85 -16.26
CA GLY A 214 6.99 20.86 -17.10
C GLY A 214 6.99 19.43 -16.55
N VAL A 215 6.17 19.13 -15.53
CA VAL A 215 6.05 17.78 -14.97
C VAL A 215 5.34 16.86 -15.98
N PRO A 216 5.89 15.66 -16.30
CA PRO A 216 5.23 14.73 -17.21
C PRO A 216 4.05 14.04 -16.51
N ILE A 217 2.90 14.71 -16.49
CA ILE A 217 1.67 14.30 -15.79
C ILE A 217 1.31 12.84 -16.10
N ALA A 218 1.24 12.50 -17.40
CA ALA A 218 0.80 11.19 -17.84
C ALA A 218 1.68 10.05 -17.30
N ARG A 219 3.01 10.21 -17.43
CA ARG A 219 3.98 9.22 -16.95
C ARG A 219 3.94 9.10 -15.43
N THR A 220 3.78 10.21 -14.73
CA THR A 220 3.73 10.26 -13.26
C THR A 220 2.56 9.47 -12.72
N LYS A 221 1.35 9.68 -13.26
CA LYS A 221 0.15 8.92 -12.88
C LYS A 221 0.29 7.43 -13.23
N ILE A 222 0.76 7.10 -14.44
CA ILE A 222 0.97 5.69 -14.85
C ILE A 222 1.92 4.97 -13.89
N THR A 223 3.05 5.59 -13.54
CA THR A 223 4.01 5.01 -12.59
C THR A 223 3.37 4.74 -11.23
N ALA A 224 2.50 5.63 -10.73
CA ALA A 224 1.79 5.40 -9.46
C ALA A 224 0.93 4.13 -9.49
N TYR A 225 0.12 3.97 -10.55
CA TYR A 225 -0.75 2.81 -10.70
C TYR A 225 0.02 1.50 -10.97
N VAL A 226 1.10 1.55 -11.76
CA VAL A 226 1.97 0.38 -11.99
C VAL A 226 2.60 -0.10 -10.68
N ILE A 227 3.10 0.81 -9.85
CA ILE A 227 3.63 0.45 -8.53
C ILE A 227 2.52 -0.09 -7.63
N SER A 228 1.34 0.53 -7.62
CA SER A 228 0.16 0.04 -6.88
C SER A 228 -0.19 -1.41 -7.24
N GLY A 229 -0.34 -1.72 -8.52
CA GLY A 229 -0.65 -3.05 -9.00
C GLY A 229 0.48 -4.06 -8.73
N GLY A 230 1.74 -3.66 -8.88
CA GLY A 230 2.89 -4.50 -8.54
C GLY A 230 2.98 -4.84 -7.05
N LEU A 231 2.68 -3.88 -6.17
CA LEU A 231 2.64 -4.11 -4.72
C LEU A 231 1.42 -4.93 -4.30
N ALA A 232 0.29 -4.80 -4.99
CA ALA A 232 -0.86 -5.68 -4.80
C ALA A 232 -0.53 -7.14 -5.18
N ALA A 233 0.19 -7.35 -6.29
CA ALA A 233 0.69 -8.67 -6.65
C ALA A 233 1.67 -9.22 -5.61
N LEU A 234 2.63 -8.42 -5.14
CA LEU A 234 3.57 -8.87 -4.10
C LEU A 234 2.85 -9.25 -2.80
N ALA A 235 1.85 -8.47 -2.37
CA ALA A 235 1.03 -8.78 -1.21
C ALA A 235 0.29 -10.12 -1.37
N SER A 236 -0.18 -10.42 -2.58
CA SER A 236 -0.87 -11.68 -2.88
C SER A 236 0.08 -12.88 -2.89
N LEU A 237 1.30 -12.73 -3.43
CA LEU A 237 2.34 -13.76 -3.38
C LEU A 237 2.70 -14.15 -1.95
N ILE A 238 2.85 -13.15 -1.07
CA ILE A 238 3.05 -13.36 0.37
C ILE A 238 1.88 -14.16 0.96
N LEU A 239 0.64 -13.77 0.64
CA LEU A 239 -0.54 -14.42 1.20
C LEU A 239 -0.68 -15.88 0.73
N ILE A 240 -0.54 -16.15 -0.57
CA ILE A 240 -0.71 -17.51 -1.09
C ILE A 240 0.46 -18.42 -0.69
N GLY A 241 1.65 -17.87 -0.47
CA GLY A 241 2.76 -18.60 0.16
C GLY A 241 2.38 -19.08 1.55
N ARG A 242 1.63 -18.26 2.29
CA ARG A 242 1.12 -18.59 3.63
C ARG A 242 -0.02 -19.59 3.62
N LEU A 243 -1.05 -19.33 2.84
CA LEU A 243 -2.26 -20.14 2.80
C LEU A 243 -2.08 -21.45 2.03
N GLY A 244 -1.13 -21.52 1.09
CA GLY A 244 -0.95 -22.68 0.21
C GLY A 244 -2.03 -22.81 -0.87
N ALA A 245 -2.86 -21.78 -1.03
CA ALA A 245 -3.97 -21.72 -1.97
C ALA A 245 -4.14 -20.29 -2.51
N ALA A 246 -4.58 -20.17 -3.77
CA ALA A 246 -4.97 -18.90 -4.38
C ALA A 246 -6.48 -18.89 -4.63
N GLU A 247 -7.19 -18.00 -3.93
CA GLU A 247 -8.63 -17.80 -4.06
C GLU A 247 -8.93 -16.75 -5.14
N PRO A 248 -9.91 -16.94 -6.04
CA PRO A 248 -10.29 -15.92 -7.02
C PRO A 248 -10.99 -14.70 -6.37
N ILE A 249 -11.53 -14.88 -5.17
CA ILE A 249 -12.09 -13.80 -4.33
C ILE A 249 -11.07 -13.18 -3.36
N LEU A 250 -9.79 -13.54 -3.47
CA LEU A 250 -8.71 -12.99 -2.65
C LEU A 250 -8.71 -11.46 -2.70
N GLY A 251 -8.40 -10.86 -1.55
CA GLY A 251 -8.32 -9.42 -1.44
C GLY A 251 -9.66 -8.68 -1.57
N ASN A 252 -10.76 -9.34 -1.23
CA ASN A 252 -12.04 -8.65 -1.10
C ASN A 252 -11.94 -7.54 -0.04
N LEU A 253 -12.29 -6.30 -0.42
CA LEU A 253 -12.25 -5.10 0.42
C LEU A 253 -10.85 -4.67 0.90
N TRP A 254 -9.79 -5.21 0.31
CA TRP A 254 -8.41 -4.80 0.64
C TRP A 254 -8.11 -3.35 0.25
N GLU A 255 -8.80 -2.85 -0.77
CA GLU A 255 -8.77 -1.45 -1.16
C GLU A 255 -9.19 -0.52 -0.02
N LEU A 256 -10.21 -0.88 0.76
CA LEU A 256 -10.67 -0.08 1.90
C LEU A 256 -9.62 -0.05 3.02
N ASP A 257 -8.97 -1.17 3.27
CA ASP A 257 -7.88 -1.26 4.25
C ASP A 257 -6.67 -0.43 3.85
N ALA A 258 -6.31 -0.50 2.57
CA ALA A 258 -5.20 0.28 2.03
C ALA A 258 -5.47 1.78 2.10
N ILE A 259 -6.70 2.21 1.75
CA ILE A 259 -7.14 3.60 1.86
C ILE A 259 -7.15 4.04 3.33
N ALA A 260 -7.72 3.24 4.24
CA ALA A 260 -7.75 3.55 5.67
C ALA A 260 -6.34 3.67 6.26
N ALA A 261 -5.44 2.75 5.92
CA ALA A 261 -4.05 2.78 6.39
C ALA A 261 -3.31 4.03 5.88
N ALA A 262 -3.47 4.37 4.60
CA ALA A 262 -2.87 5.57 4.01
C ALA A 262 -3.45 6.86 4.63
N ALA A 263 -4.77 6.92 4.82
CA ALA A 263 -5.46 8.08 5.40
C ALA A 263 -5.09 8.28 6.87
N ILE A 264 -5.12 7.22 7.69
CA ILE A 264 -4.60 7.25 9.07
C ILE A 264 -3.14 7.70 9.04
N GLY A 265 -2.35 7.17 8.11
CA GLY A 265 -0.95 7.53 7.89
C GLY A 265 -0.69 8.97 7.45
N GLY A 266 -1.74 9.78 7.26
CA GLY A 266 -1.62 11.20 6.94
C GLY A 266 -1.50 11.51 5.46
N ALA A 267 -1.81 10.55 4.57
CA ALA A 267 -2.04 10.82 3.16
C ALA A 267 -3.35 11.62 3.00
N SER A 268 -3.27 12.73 2.28
CA SER A 268 -4.44 13.54 1.91
C SER A 268 -5.20 12.82 0.82
N LEU A 269 -6.46 12.44 1.07
CA LEU A 269 -7.30 11.78 0.06
C LEU A 269 -7.61 12.69 -1.13
N MET A 270 -7.36 13.99 -0.97
CA MET A 270 -7.47 14.98 -2.05
C MET A 270 -6.15 15.16 -2.83
N GLY A 271 -5.10 14.41 -2.53
CA GLY A 271 -3.81 14.47 -3.22
C GLY A 271 -2.78 15.43 -2.62
N GLY A 272 -1.56 15.34 -3.16
CA GLY A 272 -0.44 16.27 -2.94
C GLY A 272 0.35 16.10 -1.65
N LYS A 273 -0.14 15.31 -0.68
CA LYS A 273 0.53 15.10 0.62
C LYS A 273 0.41 13.65 1.08
N GLY A 274 1.51 13.10 1.62
CA GLY A 274 1.48 11.81 2.31
C GLY A 274 2.84 11.40 2.89
N SER A 275 2.84 10.32 3.66
CA SER A 275 4.00 9.82 4.40
C SER A 275 4.08 8.29 4.33
N ILE A 276 5.17 7.76 3.80
CA ILE A 276 5.41 6.29 3.78
C ILE A 276 5.49 5.73 5.20
N VAL A 277 6.16 6.45 6.11
CA VAL A 277 6.27 6.04 7.52
C VAL A 277 4.90 6.05 8.18
N GLY A 278 4.13 7.11 7.97
CA GLY A 278 2.76 7.20 8.46
C GLY A 278 1.88 6.07 7.93
N THR A 279 1.95 5.74 6.64
CA THR A 279 1.19 4.62 6.03
C THR A 279 1.51 3.27 6.68
N ILE A 280 2.78 3.00 6.99
CA ILE A 280 3.20 1.77 7.68
C ILE A 280 2.59 1.74 9.09
N LEU A 281 2.67 2.85 9.83
CA LEU A 281 2.06 2.95 11.15
C LEU A 281 0.54 2.76 11.06
N GLY A 282 -0.13 3.34 10.06
CA GLY A 282 -1.56 3.14 9.80
C GLY A 282 -1.91 1.68 9.50
N ALA A 283 -1.11 0.98 8.71
CA ALA A 283 -1.31 -0.44 8.44
C ALA A 283 -1.09 -1.32 9.69
N ILE A 284 -0.16 -0.94 10.57
CA ILE A 284 0.04 -1.60 11.87
C ILE A 284 -1.15 -1.33 12.79
N ILE A 285 -1.67 -0.10 12.85
CA ILE A 285 -2.87 0.25 13.63
C ILE A 285 -4.05 -0.62 13.20
N LEU A 286 -4.34 -0.70 11.90
CA LEU A 286 -5.45 -1.52 11.40
C LEU A 286 -5.23 -3.02 11.65
N GLY A 287 -4.00 -3.52 11.50
CA GLY A 287 -3.68 -4.91 11.80
C GLY A 287 -3.81 -5.25 13.29
N ALA A 288 -3.34 -4.37 14.17
CA ALA A 288 -3.49 -4.50 15.63
C ALA A 288 -4.97 -4.44 16.03
N MET A 289 -5.73 -3.53 15.43
CA MET A 289 -7.18 -3.42 15.65
C MET A 289 -7.90 -4.71 15.28
N ARG A 290 -7.69 -5.22 14.06
CA ARG A 290 -8.34 -6.46 13.59
C ARG A 290 -7.96 -7.65 14.44
N ASN A 291 -6.67 -7.80 14.74
CA ASN A 291 -6.18 -8.88 15.57
C ASN A 291 -6.78 -8.81 16.99
N GLY A 292 -6.79 -7.63 17.61
CA GLY A 292 -7.37 -7.42 18.93
C GLY A 292 -8.87 -7.72 18.97
N LEU A 293 -9.64 -7.21 18.01
CA LEU A 293 -11.08 -7.50 17.87
C LEU A 293 -11.33 -9.00 17.65
N THR A 294 -10.53 -9.66 16.83
CA THR A 294 -10.61 -11.11 16.62
C THR A 294 -10.34 -11.89 17.90
N LEU A 295 -9.35 -11.50 18.71
CA LEU A 295 -9.07 -12.14 20.00
C LEU A 295 -10.18 -11.91 21.03
N MET A 296 -10.93 -10.81 20.89
CA MET A 296 -12.15 -10.56 21.67
C MET A 296 -13.39 -11.29 21.11
N ASN A 297 -13.22 -12.18 20.11
CA ASN A 297 -14.31 -12.87 19.41
C ASN A 297 -15.34 -11.93 18.77
N VAL A 298 -14.93 -10.73 18.36
CA VAL A 298 -15.77 -9.79 17.62
C VAL A 298 -15.88 -10.23 16.16
N GLN A 299 -17.11 -10.32 15.66
CA GLN A 299 -17.40 -10.77 14.31
C GLN A 299 -16.81 -9.82 13.24
N ALA A 300 -16.39 -10.40 12.11
CA ALA A 300 -15.63 -9.67 11.07
C ALA A 300 -16.37 -8.45 10.47
N PHE A 301 -17.70 -8.47 10.41
CA PHE A 301 -18.45 -7.31 9.88
C PHE A 301 -18.39 -6.07 10.79
N TYR A 302 -18.16 -6.21 12.09
CA TYR A 302 -17.89 -5.06 12.96
C TYR A 302 -16.51 -4.45 12.68
N GLN A 303 -15.54 -5.28 12.26
CA GLN A 303 -14.23 -4.79 11.81
C GLN A 303 -14.37 -3.97 10.53
N LEU A 304 -15.27 -4.37 9.63
CA LEU A 304 -15.61 -3.61 8.43
C LEU A 304 -16.28 -2.26 8.79
N LEU A 305 -17.25 -2.27 9.72
CA LEU A 305 -17.87 -1.05 10.24
C LEU A 305 -16.81 -0.10 10.82
N ALA A 306 -15.91 -0.61 11.66
CA ALA A 306 -14.83 0.18 12.25
C ALA A 306 -13.91 0.79 11.18
N THR A 307 -13.54 0.01 10.16
CA THR A 307 -12.71 0.48 9.04
C THR A 307 -13.40 1.61 8.28
N GLY A 308 -14.71 1.49 7.99
CA GLY A 308 -15.49 2.55 7.35
C GLY A 308 -15.56 3.84 8.19
N LEU A 309 -15.81 3.71 9.50
CA LEU A 309 -15.84 4.86 10.41
C LEU A 309 -14.47 5.56 10.48
N ILE A 310 -13.37 4.80 10.50
CA ILE A 310 -12.01 5.33 10.49
C ILE A 310 -11.76 6.17 9.23
N ILE A 311 -12.16 5.69 8.06
CA ILE A 311 -12.01 6.44 6.80
C ILE A 311 -12.79 7.75 6.86
N LEU A 312 -14.05 7.71 7.30
CA LEU A 312 -14.89 8.91 7.42
C LEU A 312 -14.27 9.94 8.38
N VAL A 313 -13.82 9.50 9.55
CA VAL A 313 -13.16 10.38 10.53
C VAL A 313 -11.87 10.95 9.96
N ALA A 314 -11.04 10.14 9.31
CA ALA A 314 -9.81 10.60 8.67
C ALA A 314 -10.09 11.67 7.60
N MET A 315 -11.11 11.46 6.76
CA MET A 315 -11.55 12.43 5.76
C MET A 315 -12.06 13.74 6.37
N MET A 316 -12.83 13.67 7.45
CA MET A 316 -13.34 14.86 8.14
C MET A 316 -12.19 15.69 8.73
N ILE A 317 -11.19 15.03 9.32
CA ILE A 317 -9.98 15.68 9.84
C ILE A 317 -9.15 16.29 8.71
N ASP A 318 -8.94 15.56 7.61
CA ASP A 318 -8.20 16.04 6.44
C ASP A 318 -8.85 17.30 5.84
N ARG A 319 -10.18 17.29 5.67
CA ARG A 319 -10.95 18.44 5.19
C ARG A 319 -10.85 19.65 6.14
N ALA A 320 -10.97 19.42 7.45
CA ALA A 320 -10.94 20.49 8.44
C ALA A 320 -9.55 21.14 8.58
N THR A 321 -8.48 20.37 8.39
CA THR A 321 -7.10 20.86 8.49
C THR A 321 -6.64 21.58 7.23
N ARG A 322 -7.14 21.20 6.05
CA ARG A 322 -6.80 21.86 4.77
C ARG A 322 -7.42 23.25 4.61
N GLY A 323 -8.61 23.51 5.16
CA GLY A 323 -9.24 24.84 5.11
C GLY A 323 -8.50 25.96 5.88
N ARG A 324 -7.35 25.64 6.49
CA ARG A 324 -6.49 26.56 7.26
C ARG A 324 -5.15 26.87 6.58
N GLU A 325 -4.85 26.25 5.44
CA GLU A 325 -3.66 26.51 4.61
C GLU A 325 -4.06 27.15 3.27
#